data_AF-A0A9E2FC65-F1
#
_entry.id   AF-A0A9E2FC65-F1
#
_cell.length_a   1.000
_cell.length_b   1.000
_cell.length_c   1.000
_cell.angle_alpha   90.00
_cell.angle_beta   90.00
_cell.angle_gamma   90.00
#
_symmetry.space_group_name_H-M   'P 1'
#
loop_
_entity.id
_entity.type
_entity.pdbx_description
1 polymer ?
#
loop_
_entity_poly.entity_id
_entity_poly.type
_entity_poly.pdbx_seq_one_letter_code
_entity_poly.pdbx_strand_id
1 'polypeptide(L)'
;MKDLLSRALKAKRESKYVDFKAEIDFCKPGAWCEIVKDIIAMANSGGGVILIGVDNKGTLTGFDPTPVLDIDEAVLTDKIEKYTNMQFDHFTISEQVKSNERIAAIFVESISIPIVFTKPGTYSIAENKQKTAFSLGTVYFRHGAKSEPGNTDDLHKFIERRVESIRQDWLKGVRKVVKAPVGSQIFTFPAGVEVRESSSTDAQSIRIVDDPDAPAYRKLDYDTTHPFRQKEAIEEINRGLIGSTAINSFDLQCTNRVCDIKNKANLCHCPRYSSPQYSREYIDWVIKQYQQDHKFFHKMRNKDFEQKH
;
A
#
# COMPACT_ATOMS: atom_id res chain seq x y z
N MET A 1 -2.87 6.30 -1.15
CA MET A 1 -2.47 6.20 -2.59
C MET A 1 -3.64 5.72 -3.48
N LYS A 2 -3.54 4.61 -4.25
CA LYS A 2 -4.38 4.28 -5.44
C LYS A 2 -5.91 4.51 -5.34
N ASP A 3 -6.57 4.17 -4.22
CA ASP A 3 -8.03 4.36 -4.07
C ASP A 3 -8.45 5.84 -4.23
N LEU A 4 -7.83 6.75 -3.47
CA LEU A 4 -8.14 8.19 -3.47
C LEU A 4 -7.98 8.80 -4.86
N LEU A 5 -6.91 8.46 -5.57
CA LEU A 5 -6.66 8.90 -6.94
C LEU A 5 -7.78 8.42 -7.89
N SER A 6 -8.15 7.13 -7.82
CA SER A 6 -9.24 6.58 -8.65
C SER A 6 -10.61 7.23 -8.35
N ARG A 7 -10.82 7.69 -7.12
CA ARG A 7 -12.03 8.40 -6.68
C ARG A 7 -12.03 9.86 -7.12
N ALA A 8 -10.88 10.53 -7.11
CA ALA A 8 -10.72 11.89 -7.62
C ALA A 8 -11.00 11.96 -9.13
N LEU A 9 -10.44 11.02 -9.92
CA LEU A 9 -10.69 10.94 -11.37
C LEU A 9 -12.18 10.73 -11.68
N LYS A 10 -12.89 9.94 -10.86
CA LYS A 10 -14.35 9.70 -10.98
C LYS A 10 -15.23 10.81 -10.37
N ALA A 11 -14.65 11.79 -9.67
CA ALA A 11 -15.42 12.83 -8.99
C ALA A 11 -16.01 13.86 -9.98
N LYS A 12 -17.28 14.24 -9.72
CA LYS A 12 -18.05 15.28 -10.42
C LYS A 12 -18.24 16.58 -9.59
N ARG A 13 -17.59 16.66 -8.43
CA ARG A 13 -17.58 17.84 -7.55
C ARG A 13 -16.43 17.73 -6.57
N GLU A 14 -16.00 18.87 -6.06
CA GLU A 14 -14.99 18.98 -5.01
C GLU A 14 -15.47 18.39 -3.67
N SER A 15 -14.52 18.10 -2.78
CA SER A 15 -14.76 17.52 -1.45
C SER A 15 -13.57 17.75 -0.51
N LYS A 16 -13.66 17.24 0.73
CA LYS A 16 -12.55 17.28 1.70
C LYS A 16 -11.26 16.65 1.18
N TYR A 17 -11.37 15.67 0.28
CA TYR A 17 -10.26 14.87 -0.24
C TYR A 17 -9.97 15.09 -1.74
N VAL A 18 -10.73 15.97 -2.42
CA VAL A 18 -10.63 16.20 -3.86
C VAL A 18 -10.87 17.68 -4.15
N ASP A 19 -9.93 18.33 -4.83
CA ASP A 19 -9.96 19.76 -5.17
C ASP A 19 -9.72 19.94 -6.67
N PHE A 20 -10.37 20.91 -7.31
CA PHE A 20 -10.34 21.09 -8.76
C PHE A 20 -9.81 22.48 -9.13
N LYS A 21 -8.66 22.52 -9.82
CA LYS A 21 -8.13 23.74 -10.43
C LYS A 21 -8.35 23.70 -11.94
N ALA A 22 -9.05 24.71 -12.48
CA ALA A 22 -9.29 24.81 -13.92
C ALA A 22 -7.96 24.98 -14.67
N GLU A 23 -7.13 25.89 -14.20
CA GLU A 23 -5.77 26.17 -14.67
C GLU A 23 -4.87 26.43 -13.45
N ILE A 24 -3.55 26.35 -13.64
CA ILE A 24 -2.58 26.99 -12.74
C ILE A 24 -1.47 27.61 -13.56
N ASP A 25 -1.07 28.82 -13.20
CA ASP A 25 0.03 29.54 -13.82
C ASP A 25 0.93 30.06 -12.70
N PHE A 26 2.12 29.47 -12.60
CA PHE A 26 3.10 29.74 -11.56
C PHE A 26 3.83 31.08 -11.73
N CYS A 27 3.64 31.77 -12.86
CA CYS A 27 4.06 33.15 -13.08
C CYS A 27 3.06 34.16 -12.46
N LYS A 28 1.80 33.78 -12.23
CA LYS A 28 0.80 34.68 -11.61
C LYS A 28 1.14 34.91 -10.13
N PRO A 29 1.14 36.17 -9.64
CA PRO A 29 1.33 36.48 -8.23
C PRO A 29 0.40 35.65 -7.33
N GLY A 30 0.99 34.97 -6.34
CA GLY A 30 0.26 34.19 -5.35
C GLY A 30 -0.13 32.76 -5.74
N ALA A 31 0.07 32.31 -6.99
CA ALA A 31 -0.24 30.93 -7.38
C ALA A 31 0.47 29.88 -6.50
N TRP A 32 1.77 30.09 -6.25
CA TRP A 32 2.56 29.31 -5.28
C TRP A 32 2.00 29.37 -3.85
N CYS A 33 1.40 30.49 -3.42
CA CYS A 33 0.86 30.62 -2.07
C CYS A 33 -0.47 29.87 -1.91
N GLU A 34 -1.33 29.88 -2.94
CA GLU A 34 -2.60 29.14 -2.90
C GLU A 34 -2.37 27.62 -2.98
N ILE A 35 -1.49 27.13 -3.88
CA ILE A 35 -1.23 25.69 -3.99
C ILE A 35 -0.57 25.13 -2.72
N VAL A 36 0.39 25.84 -2.13
CA VAL A 36 1.03 25.46 -0.85
C VAL A 36 -0.01 25.39 0.26
N LYS A 37 -0.96 26.34 0.33
CA LYS A 37 -2.05 26.29 1.30
C LYS A 37 -2.94 25.07 1.13
N ASP A 38 -3.31 24.74 -0.10
CA ASP A 38 -4.21 23.62 -0.38
C ASP A 38 -3.55 22.27 -0.11
N ILE A 39 -2.25 22.11 -0.43
CA ILE A 39 -1.44 20.94 -0.07
C ILE A 39 -1.37 20.79 1.46
N ILE A 40 -0.97 21.84 2.18
CA ILE A 40 -0.88 21.82 3.65
C ILE A 40 -2.24 21.55 4.30
N ALA A 41 -3.31 22.17 3.81
CA ALA A 41 -4.66 21.92 4.28
C ALA A 41 -5.10 20.47 4.04
N MET A 42 -4.76 19.86 2.90
CA MET A 42 -4.98 18.44 2.64
C MET A 42 -4.17 17.54 3.57
N ALA A 43 -2.87 17.80 3.75
CA ALA A 43 -2.00 17.00 4.61
C ALA A 43 -2.52 16.94 6.05
N ASN A 44 -2.82 18.10 6.64
CA ASN A 44 -3.49 18.23 7.94
C ASN A 44 -4.88 17.55 7.96
N SER A 45 -5.56 17.53 6.81
CA SER A 45 -6.89 16.92 6.66
C SER A 45 -6.90 15.42 6.38
N GLY A 46 -5.74 14.75 6.37
CA GLY A 46 -5.65 13.30 6.13
C GLY A 46 -5.37 12.93 4.67
N GLY A 47 -4.71 13.83 3.94
CA GLY A 47 -4.40 13.67 2.52
C GLY A 47 -5.56 13.99 1.59
N GLY A 48 -5.29 13.89 0.29
CA GLY A 48 -6.25 14.19 -0.77
C GLY A 48 -5.63 14.16 -2.17
N VAL A 49 -6.34 14.72 -3.14
CA VAL A 49 -5.89 14.88 -4.52
C VAL A 49 -6.32 16.25 -5.04
N ILE A 50 -5.37 17.03 -5.56
CA ILE A 50 -5.66 18.23 -6.36
C ILE A 50 -5.59 17.80 -7.83
N LEU A 51 -6.67 17.95 -8.59
CA LEU A 51 -6.68 17.76 -10.03
C LEU A 51 -6.62 19.12 -10.74
N ILE A 52 -5.73 19.25 -11.71
CA ILE A 52 -5.46 20.48 -12.45
C ILE A 52 -5.78 20.25 -13.93
N GLY A 53 -6.52 21.18 -14.53
CA GLY A 53 -7.23 21.01 -15.81
C GLY A 53 -8.73 20.76 -15.66
N VAL A 54 -9.28 20.87 -14.45
CA VAL A 54 -10.67 20.49 -14.11
C VAL A 54 -11.39 21.68 -13.46
N ASP A 55 -12.58 22.03 -13.94
CA ASP A 55 -13.41 23.11 -13.36
C ASP A 55 -14.13 22.68 -12.06
N ASN A 56 -14.74 23.63 -11.36
CA ASN A 56 -15.45 23.38 -10.10
C ASN A 56 -16.73 22.51 -10.24
N LYS A 57 -17.15 22.19 -11.47
CA LYS A 57 -18.25 21.24 -11.78
C LYS A 57 -17.72 19.85 -12.18
N GLY A 58 -16.40 19.65 -12.17
CA GLY A 58 -15.75 18.42 -12.62
C GLY A 58 -15.63 18.27 -14.14
N THR A 59 -15.92 19.33 -14.89
CA THR A 59 -15.73 19.43 -16.35
C THR A 59 -14.24 19.58 -16.67
N LEU A 60 -13.81 19.09 -17.82
CA LEU A 60 -12.46 19.33 -18.32
C LEU A 60 -12.38 20.68 -19.02
N THR A 61 -11.18 21.24 -19.09
CA THR A 61 -10.95 22.63 -19.56
C THR A 61 -10.09 22.71 -20.81
N GLY A 62 -9.46 21.62 -21.25
CA GLY A 62 -8.44 21.63 -22.31
C GLY A 62 -7.11 22.29 -21.92
N PHE A 63 -6.89 22.63 -20.64
CA PHE A 63 -5.60 23.12 -20.14
C PHE A 63 -4.50 22.06 -20.30
N ASP A 64 -3.38 22.42 -20.92
CA ASP A 64 -2.21 21.53 -21.02
C ASP A 64 -1.53 21.39 -19.65
N PRO A 65 -1.46 20.17 -19.07
CA PRO A 65 -0.87 19.96 -17.75
C PRO A 65 0.67 20.07 -17.73
N THR A 66 1.33 20.14 -18.88
CA THR A 66 2.80 20.09 -19.01
C THR A 66 3.54 21.09 -18.09
N PRO A 67 3.14 22.38 -17.96
CA PRO A 67 3.78 23.33 -17.03
C PRO A 67 3.65 23.01 -15.52
N VAL A 68 2.86 21.98 -15.17
CA VAL A 68 2.74 21.43 -13.81
C VAL A 68 3.53 20.13 -13.67
N LEU A 69 3.57 19.32 -14.73
CA LEU A 69 4.28 18.04 -14.78
C LEU A 69 5.81 18.23 -14.88
N ASP A 70 6.25 19.34 -15.49
CA ASP A 70 7.66 19.74 -15.58
C ASP A 70 8.20 20.32 -14.26
N ILE A 71 7.38 20.44 -13.21
CA ILE A 71 7.81 20.93 -11.89
C ILE A 71 8.42 19.77 -11.09
N ASP A 72 9.72 19.87 -10.86
CA ASP A 72 10.44 19.06 -9.87
C ASP A 72 9.80 19.20 -8.48
N GLU A 73 9.51 18.08 -7.84
CA GLU A 73 8.92 17.99 -6.51
C GLU A 73 9.80 18.68 -5.45
N ALA A 74 11.12 18.72 -5.65
CA ALA A 74 12.04 19.49 -4.82
C ALA A 74 11.72 21.00 -4.85
N VAL A 75 11.37 21.56 -6.01
CA VAL A 75 11.02 22.99 -6.14
C VAL A 75 9.72 23.29 -5.40
N LEU A 76 8.77 22.36 -5.33
CA LEU A 76 7.55 22.52 -4.53
C LEU A 76 7.84 22.35 -3.02
N THR A 77 8.74 21.42 -2.64
CA THR A 77 9.21 21.23 -1.26
C THR A 77 9.90 22.49 -0.73
N ASP A 78 10.82 23.11 -1.49
CA ASP A 78 11.45 24.40 -1.16
C ASP A 78 10.42 25.51 -0.89
N LYS A 79 9.36 25.55 -1.70
CA LYS A 79 8.29 26.56 -1.59
C LYS A 79 7.44 26.32 -0.35
N ILE A 80 7.26 25.07 0.07
CA ILE A 80 6.61 24.72 1.32
C ILE A 80 7.52 25.10 2.50
N GLU A 81 8.77 24.63 2.53
CA GLU A 81 9.73 24.91 3.61
C GLU A 81 9.88 26.42 3.85
N LYS A 82 9.95 27.22 2.77
CA LYS A 82 9.99 28.69 2.84
C LYS A 82 8.91 29.26 3.77
N TYR A 83 7.70 28.70 3.80
CA TYR A 83 6.56 29.21 4.57
C TYR A 83 6.22 28.41 5.82
N THR A 84 6.68 27.17 5.97
CA THR A 84 6.39 26.27 7.11
C THR A 84 7.59 26.04 8.02
N ASN A 85 8.82 26.27 7.53
CA ASN A 85 10.08 25.80 8.15
C ASN A 85 10.12 24.27 8.33
N MET A 86 9.49 23.54 7.39
CA MET A 86 9.47 22.09 7.34
C MET A 86 9.59 21.63 5.88
N GLN A 87 10.60 20.81 5.60
CA GLN A 87 10.65 20.04 4.35
C GLN A 87 9.54 19.00 4.39
N PHE A 88 8.59 19.14 3.48
CA PHE A 88 7.44 18.27 3.32
C PHE A 88 7.48 17.73 1.90
N ASP A 89 7.69 16.42 1.80
CA ASP A 89 7.89 15.60 0.60
C ASP A 89 6.78 14.54 0.42
N HIS A 90 5.83 14.47 1.37
CA HIS A 90 4.70 13.54 1.39
C HIS A 90 3.58 13.90 0.38
N PHE A 91 3.96 14.18 -0.87
CA PHE A 91 3.08 14.35 -2.02
C PHE A 91 3.67 13.65 -3.26
N THR A 92 2.92 13.61 -4.36
CA THR A 92 3.44 13.16 -5.64
C THR A 92 2.70 13.89 -6.79
N ILE A 93 3.44 14.46 -7.72
CA ILE A 93 2.95 15.04 -8.98
C ILE A 93 2.91 13.93 -10.04
N SER A 94 1.78 13.78 -10.73
CA SER A 94 1.65 12.75 -11.77
C SER A 94 0.71 13.16 -12.90
N GLU A 95 1.01 12.70 -14.11
CA GLU A 95 0.07 12.74 -15.22
C GLU A 95 -1.03 11.71 -15.02
N GLN A 96 -2.27 12.10 -15.28
CA GLN A 96 -3.44 11.23 -15.27
C GLN A 96 -4.32 11.49 -16.50
N VAL A 97 -5.13 10.51 -16.88
CA VAL A 97 -6.11 10.67 -17.95
C VAL A 97 -7.52 10.69 -17.36
N LYS A 98 -8.31 11.72 -17.69
CA LYS A 98 -9.73 11.83 -17.34
C LYS A 98 -10.52 12.08 -18.63
N SER A 99 -11.55 11.26 -18.87
CA SER A 99 -12.38 11.29 -20.08
C SER A 99 -11.62 11.41 -21.42
N ASN A 100 -10.43 10.79 -21.51
CA ASN A 100 -9.52 10.81 -22.66
C ASN A 100 -8.72 12.13 -22.89
N GLU A 101 -8.72 13.06 -21.93
CA GLU A 101 -7.80 14.22 -21.88
C GLU A 101 -6.70 14.03 -20.81
N ARG A 102 -5.53 14.63 -21.04
CA ARG A 102 -4.41 14.68 -20.08
C ARG A 102 -4.69 15.71 -18.99
N ILE A 103 -4.47 15.37 -17.73
CA ILE A 103 -4.54 16.29 -16.59
C ILE A 103 -3.38 16.03 -15.61
N ALA A 104 -3.00 17.03 -14.81
CA ALA A 104 -2.06 16.84 -13.71
C ALA A 104 -2.82 16.51 -12.42
N ALA A 105 -2.27 15.58 -11.63
CA ALA A 105 -2.78 15.22 -10.31
C ALA A 105 -1.66 15.32 -9.27
N ILE A 106 -1.85 16.19 -8.28
CA ILE A 106 -1.02 16.23 -7.07
C ILE A 106 -1.72 15.38 -6.02
N PHE A 107 -1.17 14.20 -5.75
CA PHE A 107 -1.58 13.36 -4.63
C PHE A 107 -0.88 13.86 -3.35
N VAL A 108 -1.61 13.98 -2.24
CA VAL A 108 -1.07 14.47 -0.96
C VAL A 108 -1.39 13.45 0.14
N GLU A 109 -0.41 13.06 0.95
CA GLU A 109 -0.62 12.10 2.04
C GLU A 109 -1.03 12.77 3.36
N SER A 110 -1.48 11.95 4.31
CA SER A 110 -1.79 12.38 5.68
C SER A 110 -0.51 12.52 6.52
N ILE A 111 -0.27 13.69 7.11
CA ILE A 111 0.85 13.87 8.05
C ILE A 111 0.51 13.43 9.48
N SER A 112 1.53 13.12 10.28
CA SER A 112 1.46 12.66 11.67
C SER A 112 1.43 13.78 12.73
N ILE A 113 1.81 15.01 12.37
CA ILE A 113 1.80 16.24 13.18
C ILE A 113 1.28 17.40 12.30
N PRO A 114 0.39 18.30 12.77
CA PRO A 114 -0.15 19.37 11.92
C PRO A 114 0.92 20.40 11.54
N ILE A 115 0.97 20.79 10.27
CA ILE A 115 1.91 21.78 9.76
C ILE A 115 1.35 23.20 9.97
N VAL A 116 2.15 24.06 10.61
CA VAL A 116 1.87 25.47 10.90
C VAL A 116 2.59 26.37 9.89
N PHE A 117 1.96 27.47 9.45
CA PHE A 117 2.67 28.49 8.67
C PHE A 117 3.51 29.41 9.57
N THR A 118 4.83 29.40 9.35
CA THR A 118 5.82 30.23 10.08
C THR A 118 6.14 31.55 9.39
N LYS A 119 5.62 31.78 8.17
CA LYS A 119 5.65 33.07 7.47
C LYS A 119 4.29 33.32 6.76
N PRO A 120 3.82 34.58 6.61
CA PRO A 120 2.55 34.87 5.92
C PRO A 120 2.67 34.73 4.39
N GLY A 121 1.60 34.26 3.76
CA GLY A 121 1.48 34.05 2.30
C GLY A 121 0.79 35.21 1.58
N THR A 122 1.30 36.43 1.74
CA THR A 122 0.69 37.65 1.18
C THR A 122 1.27 38.02 -0.18
N TYR A 123 0.41 38.43 -1.11
CA TYR A 123 0.79 38.77 -2.49
C TYR A 123 -0.08 39.92 -3.05
N SER A 124 0.45 40.67 -4.01
CA SER A 124 -0.27 41.77 -4.68
C SER A 124 -1.22 41.24 -5.77
N ILE A 125 -2.41 41.84 -5.88
CA ILE A 125 -3.40 41.58 -6.94
C ILE A 125 -3.51 42.76 -7.90
N ALA A 126 -3.39 43.98 -7.38
CA ALA A 126 -3.38 45.22 -8.15
C ALA A 126 -2.57 46.28 -7.39
N GLU A 127 -2.38 47.46 -7.99
CA GLU A 127 -1.80 48.61 -7.30
C GLU A 127 -2.53 48.87 -5.97
N ASN A 128 -1.75 48.98 -4.89
CA ASN A 128 -2.21 49.15 -3.50
C ASN A 128 -3.24 48.10 -2.99
N LYS A 129 -3.37 46.94 -3.64
CA LYS A 129 -4.24 45.84 -3.18
C LYS A 129 -3.47 44.53 -3.04
N GLN A 130 -3.32 44.09 -1.80
CA GLN A 130 -2.75 42.79 -1.42
C GLN A 130 -3.84 41.82 -0.97
N LYS A 131 -3.56 40.52 -1.11
CA LYS A 131 -4.34 39.42 -0.55
C LYS A 131 -3.42 38.47 0.20
N THR A 132 -3.87 37.99 1.35
CA THR A 132 -3.20 36.95 2.13
C THR A 132 -3.83 35.61 1.79
N ALA A 133 -3.06 34.67 1.24
CA ALA A 133 -3.51 33.29 1.05
C ALA A 133 -3.64 32.58 2.40
N PHE A 134 -2.61 32.70 3.25
CA PHE A 134 -2.50 32.11 4.58
C PHE A 134 -1.76 33.03 5.56
N SER A 135 -2.14 32.99 6.84
CA SER A 135 -1.59 33.84 7.91
C SER A 135 -0.48 33.14 8.72
N LEU A 136 0.39 33.95 9.33
CA LEU A 136 1.38 33.51 10.31
C LEU A 136 0.73 32.78 11.50
N GLY A 137 1.40 31.76 12.04
CA GLY A 137 0.98 31.01 13.22
C GLY A 137 -0.29 30.16 13.03
N THR A 138 -0.81 30.10 11.79
CA THR A 138 -2.12 29.49 11.50
C THR A 138 -1.93 28.11 10.88
N VAL A 139 -2.67 27.13 11.39
CA VAL A 139 -2.82 25.80 10.79
C VAL A 139 -4.07 25.82 9.90
N TYR A 140 -3.97 25.32 8.67
CA TYR A 140 -5.10 25.23 7.74
C TYR A 140 -5.61 23.80 7.62
N PHE A 141 -6.92 23.64 7.44
CA PHE A 141 -7.62 22.37 7.25
C PHE A 141 -8.68 22.50 6.14
N ARG A 142 -9.19 21.35 5.67
CA ARG A 142 -10.19 21.23 4.61
C ARG A 142 -11.60 21.15 5.18
N HIS A 143 -12.41 22.18 4.95
CA HIS A 143 -13.85 22.22 5.22
C HIS A 143 -14.61 22.06 3.90
N GLY A 144 -15.01 20.83 3.60
CA GLY A 144 -15.55 20.50 2.28
C GLY A 144 -14.54 20.85 1.17
N ALA A 145 -14.94 21.71 0.23
CA ALA A 145 -14.11 22.15 -0.88
C ALA A 145 -13.12 23.30 -0.54
N LYS A 146 -13.08 23.79 0.70
CA LYS A 146 -12.27 24.97 1.07
C LYS A 146 -11.13 24.63 2.01
N SER A 147 -10.04 25.38 1.89
CA SER A 147 -8.88 25.36 2.78
C SER A 147 -8.92 26.58 3.71
N GLU A 148 -9.31 26.37 4.97
CA GLU A 148 -9.67 27.42 5.94
C GLU A 148 -8.84 27.27 7.24
N PRO A 149 -8.74 28.32 8.08
CA PRO A 149 -8.08 28.22 9.39
C PRO A 149 -8.74 27.14 10.26
N GLY A 150 -7.92 26.30 10.89
CA GLY A 150 -8.37 25.24 11.79
C GLY A 150 -8.95 25.77 13.10
N ASN A 151 -9.87 24.99 13.66
CA ASN A 151 -10.42 25.21 14.99
C ASN A 151 -10.12 24.01 15.91
N THR A 152 -10.60 24.05 17.15
CA THR A 152 -10.39 23.01 18.17
C THR A 152 -10.88 21.62 17.74
N ASP A 153 -11.98 21.55 16.97
CA ASP A 153 -12.55 20.28 16.49
C ASP A 153 -11.71 19.68 15.34
N ASP A 154 -11.04 20.48 14.52
CA ASP A 154 -10.05 19.96 13.55
C ASP A 154 -8.81 19.39 14.22
N LEU A 155 -8.30 20.05 15.27
CA LEU A 155 -7.19 19.53 16.07
C LEU A 155 -7.59 18.25 16.81
N HIS A 156 -8.80 18.18 17.37
CA HIS A 156 -9.36 16.97 17.98
C HIS A 156 -9.47 15.83 16.94
N LYS A 157 -10.06 16.09 15.77
CA LYS A 157 -10.13 15.12 14.65
C LYS A 157 -8.76 14.73 14.12
N PHE A 158 -7.75 15.59 14.20
CA PHE A 158 -6.37 15.24 13.87
C PHE A 158 -5.82 14.23 14.87
N ILE A 159 -5.90 14.56 16.17
CA ILE A 159 -5.39 13.73 17.27
C ILE A 159 -6.07 12.36 17.26
N GLU A 160 -7.40 12.27 17.19
CA GLU A 160 -8.12 10.99 17.16
C GLU A 160 -7.70 10.10 15.99
N ARG A 161 -7.51 10.66 14.78
CA ARG A 161 -7.02 9.89 13.63
C ARG A 161 -5.58 9.42 13.81
N ARG A 162 -4.72 10.22 14.44
CA ARG A 162 -3.33 9.83 14.74
C ARG A 162 -3.29 8.73 15.81
N VAL A 163 -4.09 8.85 16.87
CA VAL A 163 -4.24 7.83 17.91
C VAL A 163 -4.81 6.53 17.31
N GLU A 164 -5.82 6.60 16.46
CA GLU A 164 -6.40 5.42 15.82
C GLU A 164 -5.42 4.75 14.84
N SER A 165 -4.63 5.51 14.07
CA SER A 165 -3.53 4.95 13.28
C SER A 165 -2.54 4.17 14.15
N ILE A 166 -2.14 4.73 15.30
CA ILE A 166 -1.23 4.06 16.24
C ILE A 166 -1.87 2.79 16.82
N ARG A 167 -3.16 2.83 17.22
CA ARG A 167 -3.92 1.65 17.67
C ARG A 167 -3.97 0.57 16.59
N GLN A 168 -4.23 0.91 15.32
CA GLN A 168 -4.29 -0.06 14.23
C GLN A 168 -2.93 -0.72 13.94
N ASP A 169 -1.82 0.02 14.02
CA ASP A 169 -0.48 -0.54 13.85
C ASP A 169 -0.05 -1.40 15.06
N TRP A 170 -0.42 -1.03 16.29
CA TRP A 170 -0.28 -1.89 17.47
C TRP A 170 -1.11 -3.19 17.33
N LEU A 171 -2.38 -3.09 16.91
CA LEU A 171 -3.25 -4.24 16.67
C LEU A 171 -2.75 -5.12 15.51
N LYS A 172 -2.07 -4.57 14.49
CA LYS A 172 -1.32 -5.35 13.48
C LYS A 172 -0.22 -6.19 14.14
N GLY A 173 0.56 -5.60 15.04
CA GLY A 173 1.59 -6.29 15.81
C GLY A 173 1.01 -7.42 16.67
N VAL A 174 0.03 -7.10 17.53
CA VAL A 174 -0.64 -8.07 18.40
C VAL A 174 -1.34 -9.18 17.59
N ARG A 175 -1.89 -8.88 16.40
CA ARG A 175 -2.46 -9.91 15.50
C ARG A 175 -1.41 -10.85 14.91
N LYS A 176 -0.14 -10.46 14.76
CA LYS A 176 0.94 -11.39 14.40
C LYS A 176 1.26 -12.30 15.60
N VAL A 177 1.34 -11.72 16.79
CA VAL A 177 1.60 -12.44 18.06
C VAL A 177 0.52 -13.49 18.35
N VAL A 178 -0.75 -13.10 18.35
CA VAL A 178 -1.87 -13.98 18.74
C VAL A 178 -2.24 -15.01 17.67
N LYS A 179 -1.83 -14.81 16.41
CA LYS A 179 -2.00 -15.82 15.34
C LYS A 179 -0.85 -16.83 15.27
N ALA A 180 0.20 -16.67 16.07
CA ALA A 180 1.30 -17.63 16.09
C ALA A 180 0.79 -18.98 16.66
N PRO A 181 1.05 -20.12 16.01
CA PRO A 181 0.66 -21.45 16.53
C PRO A 181 1.19 -21.71 17.94
N VAL A 182 0.48 -22.52 18.73
CA VAL A 182 0.90 -22.90 20.09
C VAL A 182 2.30 -23.53 20.04
N GLY A 183 3.23 -23.00 20.84
CA GLY A 183 4.66 -23.36 20.81
C GLY A 183 5.56 -22.41 20.01
N SER A 184 5.00 -21.42 19.30
CA SER A 184 5.80 -20.39 18.60
C SER A 184 6.50 -19.45 19.58
N GLN A 185 7.80 -19.23 19.38
CA GLN A 185 8.56 -18.18 20.07
C GLN A 185 8.52 -16.88 19.27
N ILE A 186 8.57 -15.74 19.97
CA ILE A 186 8.39 -14.41 19.39
C ILE A 186 9.54 -13.52 19.86
N PHE A 187 10.28 -12.96 18.91
CA PHE A 187 11.42 -12.08 19.15
C PHE A 187 11.16 -10.69 18.57
N THR A 188 11.61 -9.66 19.27
CA THR A 188 11.41 -8.25 18.92
C THR A 188 12.75 -7.51 18.94
N PHE A 189 13.11 -6.90 17.82
CA PHE A 189 14.37 -6.17 17.66
C PHE A 189 14.12 -4.65 17.59
N PRO A 190 15.06 -3.80 18.06
CA PRO A 190 15.03 -2.37 17.81
C PRO A 190 15.08 -2.06 16.30
N ALA A 191 14.48 -0.94 15.89
CA ALA A 191 14.61 -0.46 14.52
C ALA A 191 16.06 -0.02 14.24
N GLY A 192 16.63 -0.47 13.13
CA GLY A 192 17.99 -0.11 12.70
C GLY A 192 19.09 -1.14 13.04
N VAL A 193 18.76 -2.27 13.66
CA VAL A 193 19.72 -3.38 13.85
C VAL A 193 19.77 -4.23 12.58
N GLU A 194 20.92 -4.27 11.90
CA GLU A 194 21.19 -5.27 10.85
C GLU A 194 21.54 -6.62 11.50
N VAL A 195 20.97 -7.70 10.96
CA VAL A 195 21.16 -9.08 11.41
C VAL A 195 22.33 -9.70 10.65
N ARG A 196 23.11 -10.60 11.28
CA ARG A 196 24.42 -11.04 10.77
C ARG A 196 24.66 -12.57 10.99
N GLU A 197 25.70 -13.18 10.38
CA GLU A 197 25.83 -14.66 10.19
C GLU A 197 27.07 -15.32 10.83
N SER A 198 26.93 -16.60 11.22
CA SER A 198 28.03 -17.48 11.69
C SER A 198 27.58 -18.97 11.67
N SER A 199 28.44 -19.91 12.07
CA SER A 199 28.32 -21.36 11.80
C SER A 199 28.60 -22.33 12.98
N SER A 200 28.72 -21.85 14.22
CA SER A 200 29.00 -22.70 15.40
C SER A 200 27.76 -23.46 15.93
N THR A 201 27.99 -24.46 16.79
CA THR A 201 26.93 -25.32 17.35
C THR A 201 26.18 -24.72 18.53
N ASP A 202 26.79 -23.81 19.29
CA ASP A 202 26.24 -23.27 20.55
C ASP A 202 25.36 -22.02 20.34
N ALA A 203 24.77 -21.86 19.15
CA ALA A 203 24.05 -20.66 18.72
C ALA A 203 22.53 -20.88 18.50
N GLN A 204 21.76 -19.79 18.51
CA GLN A 204 20.31 -19.78 18.71
C GLN A 204 19.57 -19.15 17.51
N SER A 205 18.71 -19.91 16.81
CA SER A 205 18.34 -19.77 15.37
C SER A 205 17.42 -18.59 14.90
N ILE A 206 17.53 -18.22 13.58
CA ILE A 206 16.79 -17.23 12.69
C ILE A 206 17.74 -16.20 11.94
N ARG A 207 18.15 -16.42 10.66
CA ARG A 207 19.44 -15.97 10.02
C ARG A 207 19.44 -14.77 9.02
N ILE A 208 20.65 -14.17 8.73
CA ILE A 208 21.18 -13.42 7.51
C ILE A 208 21.76 -12.00 7.87
N VAL A 209 22.98 -11.43 7.60
CA VAL A 209 24.45 -11.70 7.19
C VAL A 209 25.30 -10.39 7.45
N ASP A 210 26.56 -10.20 7.93
CA ASP A 210 27.75 -10.93 8.49
C ASP A 210 28.59 -9.99 9.44
N ASP A 211 28.95 -10.37 10.69
CA ASP A 211 29.74 -9.61 11.71
C ASP A 211 30.27 -10.58 12.81
N PRO A 212 31.54 -10.45 13.26
CA PRO A 212 32.16 -11.40 14.19
C PRO A 212 31.55 -11.49 15.60
N ASP A 213 30.91 -10.45 16.14
CA ASP A 213 30.31 -10.45 17.48
C ASP A 213 28.78 -10.70 17.48
N ALA A 214 28.22 -11.06 16.33
CA ALA A 214 26.77 -11.26 16.15
C ALA A 214 26.28 -12.71 16.42
N PRO A 215 25.09 -12.92 17.05
CA PRO A 215 24.52 -14.25 17.26
C PRO A 215 24.18 -15.01 15.97
N ALA A 216 24.35 -16.34 15.98
CA ALA A 216 24.35 -17.19 14.78
C ALA A 216 23.12 -18.11 14.60
N TYR A 217 22.88 -18.54 13.36
CA TYR A 217 21.56 -18.95 12.89
C TYR A 217 21.57 -19.98 11.72
N ARG A 218 20.42 -20.61 11.35
CA ARG A 218 20.33 -21.76 10.39
C ARG A 218 19.33 -21.57 9.22
N LYS A 219 19.58 -22.27 8.09
CA LYS A 219 18.78 -22.33 6.84
C LYS A 219 17.77 -23.50 6.81
N LEU A 220 16.62 -23.31 6.14
CA LEU A 220 15.61 -24.36 5.87
C LEU A 220 16.02 -25.30 4.73
N ASP A 221 15.61 -26.57 4.83
CA ASP A 221 15.81 -27.60 3.82
C ASP A 221 14.45 -28.03 3.21
N TYR A 222 14.31 -27.84 1.90
CA TYR A 222 13.07 -28.14 1.18
C TYR A 222 12.90 -29.64 0.88
N ASP A 223 13.98 -30.42 0.82
CA ASP A 223 13.89 -31.87 0.64
C ASP A 223 13.41 -32.57 1.93
N THR A 224 13.44 -31.88 3.08
CA THR A 224 12.81 -32.35 4.34
C THR A 224 11.39 -31.83 4.56
N THR A 225 11.08 -30.59 4.16
CA THR A 225 9.77 -29.96 4.42
C THR A 225 8.75 -30.20 3.29
N HIS A 226 9.22 -30.37 2.05
CA HIS A 226 8.41 -30.65 0.87
C HIS A 226 8.98 -31.85 0.09
N PRO A 227 9.10 -33.03 0.72
CA PRO A 227 9.84 -34.16 0.15
C PRO A 227 9.22 -34.73 -1.12
N PHE A 228 7.91 -34.58 -1.32
CA PHE A 228 7.20 -35.26 -2.41
C PHE A 228 7.21 -34.44 -3.70
N ARG A 229 7.83 -34.95 -4.76
CA ARG A 229 7.61 -34.46 -6.13
C ARG A 229 6.27 -34.97 -6.66
N GLN A 230 5.84 -34.46 -7.82
CA GLN A 230 4.50 -34.75 -8.36
C GLN A 230 4.17 -36.25 -8.47
N LYS A 231 5.16 -37.11 -8.77
CA LYS A 231 4.98 -38.57 -8.83
C LYS A 231 4.70 -39.16 -7.45
N GLU A 232 5.60 -38.92 -6.49
CA GLU A 232 5.45 -39.43 -5.12
C GLU A 232 4.17 -38.89 -4.46
N ALA A 233 3.79 -37.64 -4.72
CA ALA A 233 2.55 -37.07 -4.20
C ALA A 233 1.29 -37.82 -4.71
N ILE A 234 1.27 -38.24 -5.99
CA ILE A 234 0.18 -39.07 -6.53
C ILE A 234 0.20 -40.47 -5.92
N GLU A 235 1.38 -41.06 -5.69
CA GLU A 235 1.53 -42.38 -5.06
C GLU A 235 1.07 -42.39 -3.59
N GLU A 236 1.42 -41.36 -2.80
CA GLU A 236 0.95 -41.23 -1.42
C GLU A 236 -0.56 -40.92 -1.34
N ILE A 237 -1.10 -40.03 -2.18
CA ILE A 237 -2.55 -39.74 -2.22
C ILE A 237 -3.33 -41.01 -2.62
N ASN A 238 -2.88 -41.73 -3.65
CA ASN A 238 -3.53 -42.98 -4.05
C ASN A 238 -3.42 -44.07 -2.98
N ARG A 239 -2.33 -44.12 -2.20
CA ARG A 239 -2.23 -45.00 -1.02
C ARG A 239 -3.24 -44.61 0.08
N GLY A 240 -3.48 -43.32 0.28
CA GLY A 240 -4.49 -42.80 1.21
C GLY A 240 -5.95 -42.97 0.74
N LEU A 241 -6.17 -43.30 -0.53
CA LEU A 241 -7.51 -43.45 -1.15
C LEU A 241 -7.80 -44.88 -1.65
N ILE A 242 -6.99 -45.88 -1.25
CA ILE A 242 -7.16 -47.30 -1.59
C ILE A 242 -8.60 -47.75 -1.36
N GLY A 243 -9.17 -48.44 -2.36
CA GLY A 243 -10.56 -48.93 -2.32
C GLY A 243 -11.63 -47.86 -2.59
N SER A 244 -11.29 -46.57 -2.62
CA SER A 244 -12.25 -45.47 -2.86
C SER A 244 -12.12 -44.87 -4.26
N THR A 245 -10.93 -44.38 -4.62
CA THR A 245 -10.65 -43.83 -5.96
C THR A 245 -9.15 -43.75 -6.23
N ALA A 246 -8.77 -43.54 -7.49
CA ALA A 246 -7.40 -43.30 -7.90
C ALA A 246 -7.31 -42.02 -8.76
N ILE A 247 -6.39 -41.13 -8.41
CA ILE A 247 -6.10 -39.91 -9.16
C ILE A 247 -4.87 -40.09 -10.07
N ASN A 248 -4.81 -39.25 -11.10
CA ASN A 248 -3.67 -39.16 -12.02
C ASN A 248 -3.09 -37.72 -12.04
N SER A 249 -2.08 -37.50 -12.88
CA SER A 249 -1.40 -36.21 -13.05
C SER A 249 -2.35 -35.05 -13.40
N PHE A 250 -3.39 -35.30 -14.20
CA PHE A 250 -4.35 -34.29 -14.62
C PHE A 250 -5.28 -33.87 -13.48
N ASP A 251 -5.84 -34.82 -12.71
CA ASP A 251 -6.66 -34.50 -11.52
C ASP A 251 -5.87 -33.64 -10.51
N LEU A 252 -4.59 -33.96 -10.29
CA LEU A 252 -3.69 -33.19 -9.42
C LEU A 252 -3.43 -31.78 -9.98
N GLN A 253 -3.21 -31.64 -11.29
CA GLN A 253 -3.00 -30.33 -11.93
C GLN A 253 -4.24 -29.44 -11.89
N CYS A 254 -5.44 -29.99 -12.15
CA CYS A 254 -6.70 -29.26 -12.05
C CYS A 254 -6.94 -28.77 -10.62
N THR A 255 -6.73 -29.65 -9.63
CA THR A 255 -6.79 -29.30 -8.20
C THR A 255 -5.79 -28.18 -7.85
N ASN A 256 -4.55 -28.27 -8.33
CA ASN A 256 -3.50 -27.29 -8.04
C ASN A 256 -3.75 -25.90 -8.68
N ARG A 257 -4.45 -25.84 -9.82
CA ARG A 257 -4.89 -24.59 -10.45
C ARG A 257 -6.12 -24.01 -9.75
N VAL A 258 -7.22 -24.77 -9.67
CA VAL A 258 -8.51 -24.30 -9.13
C VAL A 258 -8.43 -23.92 -7.65
N CYS A 259 -7.58 -24.58 -6.87
CA CYS A 259 -7.37 -24.28 -5.45
C CYS A 259 -6.14 -23.40 -5.16
N ASP A 260 -5.49 -22.84 -6.19
CA ASP A 260 -4.27 -22.01 -6.09
C ASP A 260 -3.25 -22.53 -5.05
N ILE A 261 -2.73 -23.72 -5.31
CA ILE A 261 -1.82 -24.40 -4.40
C ILE A 261 -0.40 -23.84 -4.47
N LYS A 262 0.00 -23.26 -5.61
CA LYS A 262 1.35 -22.69 -5.81
C LYS A 262 1.66 -21.50 -4.90
N ASN A 263 0.64 -20.71 -4.53
CA ASN A 263 0.79 -19.57 -3.63
C ASN A 263 0.72 -19.96 -2.13
N LYS A 264 0.60 -21.27 -1.81
CA LYS A 264 0.52 -21.78 -0.43
C LYS A 264 1.83 -22.46 -0.04
N ALA A 265 2.76 -21.64 0.45
CA ALA A 265 4.12 -22.04 0.82
C ALA A 265 4.24 -23.08 1.97
N ASN A 266 3.11 -23.49 2.56
CA ASN A 266 3.02 -24.58 3.54
C ASN A 266 2.47 -25.90 2.95
N LEU A 267 2.13 -25.92 1.65
CA LEU A 267 1.62 -27.07 0.90
C LEU A 267 2.50 -27.36 -0.32
N CYS A 268 3.07 -26.33 -0.94
CA CYS A 268 3.82 -26.44 -2.18
C CYS A 268 4.99 -25.42 -2.22
N HIS A 269 6.17 -25.95 -2.52
CA HIS A 269 7.37 -25.20 -2.87
C HIS A 269 7.56 -25.26 -4.39
N CYS A 270 7.74 -24.11 -5.04
CA CYS A 270 7.96 -24.00 -6.49
C CYS A 270 9.34 -23.39 -6.77
N PRO A 271 10.40 -24.20 -6.91
CA PRO A 271 11.73 -23.70 -7.26
C PRO A 271 11.74 -23.03 -8.63
N ARG A 272 12.60 -22.01 -8.81
CA ARG A 272 12.72 -21.26 -10.08
C ARG A 272 13.18 -22.11 -11.29
N TYR A 273 13.82 -23.26 -11.03
CA TYR A 273 14.47 -24.08 -12.06
C TYR A 273 14.15 -25.60 -11.97
N SER A 274 13.16 -26.02 -11.18
CA SER A 274 12.79 -27.44 -11.07
C SER A 274 11.31 -27.67 -10.76
N SER A 275 10.88 -28.93 -10.84
CA SER A 275 9.49 -29.35 -10.58
C SER A 275 9.00 -28.95 -9.18
N PRO A 276 7.71 -28.58 -9.02
CA PRO A 276 7.12 -28.34 -7.70
C PRO A 276 7.28 -29.53 -6.74
N GLN A 277 7.48 -29.18 -5.48
CA GLN A 277 7.65 -30.03 -4.32
C GLN A 277 6.48 -29.81 -3.36
N TYR A 278 5.93 -30.88 -2.79
CA TYR A 278 4.73 -30.87 -1.96
C TYR A 278 5.04 -31.37 -0.55
N SER A 279 4.42 -30.75 0.45
CA SER A 279 4.54 -31.16 1.86
C SER A 279 3.61 -32.33 2.19
N ARG A 280 3.71 -32.90 3.40
CA ARG A 280 2.78 -33.96 3.84
C ARG A 280 1.37 -33.42 4.08
N GLU A 281 1.27 -32.19 4.58
CA GLU A 281 0.01 -31.48 4.80
C GLU A 281 -0.80 -31.30 3.50
N TYR A 282 -0.14 -31.22 2.34
CA TYR A 282 -0.81 -31.23 1.04
C TYR A 282 -1.47 -32.57 0.72
N ILE A 283 -0.77 -33.68 0.97
CA ILE A 283 -1.29 -35.05 0.79
C ILE A 283 -2.54 -35.25 1.66
N ASP A 284 -2.42 -34.95 2.95
CA ASP A 284 -3.50 -35.09 3.94
C ASP A 284 -4.69 -34.17 3.60
N TRP A 285 -4.42 -32.95 3.12
CA TRP A 285 -5.47 -32.03 2.67
C TRP A 285 -6.23 -32.56 1.45
N VAL A 286 -5.55 -33.08 0.41
CA VAL A 286 -6.24 -33.63 -0.77
C VAL A 286 -7.10 -34.85 -0.41
N ILE A 287 -6.58 -35.77 0.42
CA ILE A 287 -7.33 -36.93 0.92
C ILE A 287 -8.58 -36.47 1.68
N LYS A 288 -8.43 -35.49 2.58
CA LYS A 288 -9.54 -34.93 3.38
C LYS A 288 -10.59 -34.22 2.52
N GLN A 289 -10.21 -33.52 1.46
CA GLN A 289 -11.18 -32.91 0.53
C GLN A 289 -12.01 -33.97 -0.20
N TYR A 290 -11.41 -35.08 -0.62
CA TYR A 290 -12.16 -36.18 -1.22
C TYR A 290 -13.09 -36.89 -0.23
N GLN A 291 -12.64 -37.13 1.01
CA GLN A 291 -13.49 -37.72 2.06
C GLN A 291 -14.71 -36.84 2.40
N GLN A 292 -14.55 -35.52 2.35
CA GLN A 292 -15.64 -34.55 2.54
C GLN A 292 -16.57 -34.44 1.32
N ASP A 293 -16.06 -34.67 0.12
CA ASP A 293 -16.80 -34.57 -1.14
C ASP A 293 -16.29 -35.62 -2.14
N HIS A 294 -16.97 -36.76 -2.22
CA HIS A 294 -16.60 -37.86 -3.11
C HIS A 294 -16.67 -37.50 -4.61
N LYS A 295 -17.17 -36.30 -4.96
CA LYS A 295 -17.14 -35.73 -6.32
C LYS A 295 -16.08 -34.62 -6.49
N PHE A 296 -15.18 -34.41 -5.52
CA PHE A 296 -14.18 -33.34 -5.48
C PHE A 296 -13.35 -33.25 -6.76
N PHE A 297 -12.67 -34.32 -7.18
CA PHE A 297 -11.82 -34.31 -8.39
C PHE A 297 -12.62 -34.04 -9.68
N HIS A 298 -13.87 -34.51 -9.76
CA HIS A 298 -14.76 -34.18 -10.88
C HIS A 298 -15.16 -32.69 -10.88
N LYS A 299 -15.44 -32.11 -9.71
CA LYS A 299 -15.70 -30.67 -9.57
C LYS A 299 -14.46 -29.83 -9.90
N MET A 300 -13.26 -30.29 -9.52
CA MET A 300 -12.01 -29.63 -9.90
C MET A 300 -11.78 -29.68 -11.41
N ARG A 301 -12.03 -30.82 -12.08
CA ARG A 301 -11.96 -30.92 -13.55
C ARG A 301 -12.93 -30.01 -14.27
N ASN A 302 -14.19 -29.93 -13.83
CA ASN A 302 -15.17 -29.02 -14.44
C ASN A 302 -14.76 -27.55 -14.28
N LYS A 303 -14.37 -27.12 -13.08
CA LYS A 303 -13.92 -25.74 -12.83
C LYS A 303 -12.65 -25.38 -13.60
N ASP A 304 -11.73 -26.33 -13.76
CA ASP A 304 -10.51 -26.15 -14.55
C ASP A 304 -10.78 -26.04 -16.08
N PHE A 305 -11.94 -26.52 -16.54
CA PHE A 305 -12.44 -26.33 -17.90
C PHE A 305 -13.15 -24.97 -18.06
N GLU A 306 -14.02 -24.62 -17.10
CA GLU A 306 -14.73 -23.32 -16.99
C GLU A 306 -13.76 -22.12 -16.82
N GLN A 307 -12.53 -22.36 -16.34
CA GLN A 307 -11.49 -21.33 -16.24
C GLN A 307 -10.65 -21.16 -17.52
N LYS A 308 -10.99 -21.86 -18.61
CA LYS A 308 -10.25 -21.88 -19.89
C LYS A 308 -11.09 -21.62 -21.14
N HIS A 309 -12.42 -21.62 -21.01
CA HIS A 309 -13.39 -21.47 -22.10
C HIS A 309 -14.50 -20.51 -21.64
#